data_AF-A0A8S3HRJ9-F1
#
_entry.id   AF-A0A8S3HRJ9-F1
#
_cell.length_a   1.000
_cell.length_b   1.000
_cell.length_c   1.000
_cell.angle_alpha   90.00
_cell.angle_beta   90.00
_cell.angle_gamma   90.00
#
_symmetry.space_group_name_H-M   'P 1'
#
loop_
_entity.id
_entity.type
_entity.pdbx_description
1 polymer ?
#
loop_
_entity_poly.entity_id
_entity_poly.type
_entity_poly.pdbx_seq_one_letter_code
_entity_poly.pdbx_strand_id
1 'polypeptide(L)'
;MGQSLSASFRLRIQQKTQEKIEQKERRRQDRENRSRQQDFNNNNNNNGDTQYDNDMPTSSTSTSRYSSQPDLSTINNDIPSAPRRQIDPNKNSILPSFPTKQRSRVAKKFMARSQTFNNRRDIATNEQHLAFNRSSSEDRTLEQLRNPDHVYREAMESIASDDWEQKCSGLNLLQLLIAQYPDTITQNLHQVVLVLIQEVKNLRSQVARFALSTFCDMFKHLKRNMDIELDLTTKAIIQKSAESNEFFRSDAEKCLQTMVDNVTLQKALQALIAGGA
;
A
#
# COMPACT_ATOMS: atom_id res chain seq x y z
N MET A 1 -29.23 -33.36 21.75
CA MET A 1 -30.37 -32.43 21.86
C MET A 1 -30.00 -31.14 21.14
N GLY A 2 -30.50 -30.94 19.91
CA GLY A 2 -30.19 -29.75 19.11
C GLY A 2 -31.07 -28.57 19.51
N GLN A 3 -30.47 -27.48 19.97
CA GLN A 3 -31.20 -26.25 20.28
C GLN A 3 -31.70 -25.63 18.96
N SER A 4 -33.00 -25.75 18.70
CA SER A 4 -33.64 -25.10 17.57
C SER A 4 -33.64 -23.59 17.78
N LEU A 5 -32.94 -22.86 16.90
CA LEU A 5 -32.96 -21.39 16.88
C LEU A 5 -34.40 -20.88 16.75
N SER A 6 -34.83 -20.06 17.70
CA SER A 6 -36.15 -19.42 17.75
C SER A 6 -36.51 -18.75 16.42
N ALA A 7 -37.77 -18.88 16.00
CA ALA A 7 -38.29 -18.30 14.75
C ALA A 7 -38.02 -16.79 14.65
N SER A 8 -38.04 -16.07 15.77
CA SER A 8 -37.75 -14.64 15.83
C SER A 8 -36.28 -14.30 15.50
N PHE A 9 -35.35 -15.22 15.77
CA PHE A 9 -33.94 -15.05 15.42
C PHE A 9 -33.73 -15.21 13.90
N ARG A 10 -34.35 -16.23 13.30
CA ARG A 10 -34.30 -16.48 11.85
C ARG A 10 -34.86 -15.30 11.05
N LEU A 11 -35.99 -14.74 11.52
CA LEU A 11 -36.61 -13.57 10.89
C LEU A 11 -35.70 -12.34 10.93
N ARG A 12 -34.98 -12.12 12.04
CA ARG A 12 -34.03 -10.99 12.17
C ARG A 12 -32.83 -11.13 11.24
N ILE A 13 -32.31 -12.35 11.07
CA ILE A 13 -31.22 -12.62 10.13
C ILE A 13 -31.70 -12.42 8.69
N GLN A 14 -32.92 -12.86 8.37
CA GLN A 14 -33.52 -12.68 7.06
C GLN A 14 -33.72 -11.20 6.73
N GLN A 15 -34.25 -10.40 7.66
CA GLN A 15 -34.42 -8.95 7.49
C GLN A 15 -33.08 -8.24 7.25
N LYS A 16 -32.06 -8.53 8.07
CA LYS A 16 -30.71 -7.96 7.87
C LYS A 16 -30.09 -8.36 6.53
N THR A 17 -30.40 -9.56 6.04
CA THR A 17 -29.90 -10.02 4.74
C THR A 17 -30.61 -9.28 3.61
N GLN A 18 -31.92 -9.08 3.71
CA GLN A 18 -32.73 -8.32 2.75
C GLN A 18 -32.28 -6.86 2.65
N GLU A 19 -32.09 -6.19 3.79
CA GLU A 19 -31.61 -4.80 3.86
C GLU A 19 -30.24 -4.65 3.21
N LYS A 20 -29.35 -5.63 3.41
CA LYS A 20 -28.00 -5.63 2.83
C LYS A 20 -28.03 -5.83 1.31
N ILE A 21 -28.97 -6.63 0.80
CA ILE A 21 -29.19 -6.81 -0.64
C ILE A 21 -29.73 -5.51 -1.26
N GLU A 22 -30.74 -4.91 -0.64
CA GLU A 22 -31.36 -3.67 -1.13
C GLU A 22 -30.35 -2.50 -1.11
N GLN A 23 -29.54 -2.40 -0.06
CA GLN A 23 -28.49 -1.38 0.02
C GLN A 23 -27.41 -1.57 -1.05
N LYS A 24 -27.12 -2.83 -1.44
CA LYS A 24 -26.17 -3.13 -2.53
C LYS A 24 -26.75 -2.76 -3.89
N GLU A 25 -28.04 -2.97 -4.13
CA GLU A 25 -28.72 -2.55 -5.36
C GLU A 25 -28.77 -1.03 -5.51
N ARG A 26 -29.13 -0.28 -4.47
CA ARG A 26 -29.12 1.20 -4.53
C ARG A 26 -27.75 1.75 -4.91
N ARG A 27 -26.67 1.21 -4.32
CA ARG A 27 -25.30 1.61 -4.65
C ARG A 27 -24.89 1.26 -6.08
N ARG A 28 -25.44 0.19 -6.66
CA ARG A 28 -25.21 -0.18 -8.07
C ARG A 28 -25.94 0.79 -8.99
N GLN A 29 -27.18 1.12 -8.67
CA GLN A 29 -28.01 2.05 -9.44
C GLN A 29 -27.43 3.47 -9.43
N ASP A 30 -26.89 3.93 -8.29
CA ASP A 30 -26.20 5.21 -8.20
C ASP A 30 -24.93 5.26 -9.06
N ARG A 31 -24.17 4.16 -9.12
CA ARG A 31 -23.00 4.06 -10.01
C ARG A 31 -23.39 4.10 -11.47
N GLU A 32 -24.47 3.42 -11.84
CA GLU A 32 -24.97 3.39 -13.22
C GLU A 32 -25.48 4.76 -13.65
N ASN A 33 -26.24 5.45 -12.78
CA ASN A 33 -26.66 6.83 -13.04
C ASN A 33 -25.45 7.78 -13.18
N ARG A 34 -24.42 7.62 -12.35
CA ARG A 34 -23.19 8.43 -12.45
C ARG A 34 -22.42 8.17 -13.74
N SER A 35 -22.41 6.93 -14.22
CA SER A 35 -21.82 6.56 -15.53
C SER A 35 -22.60 7.19 -16.67
N ARG A 36 -23.93 7.06 -16.69
CA ARG A 36 -24.79 7.66 -17.73
C ARG A 36 -24.68 9.18 -17.76
N GLN A 37 -24.52 9.82 -16.60
CA GLN A 37 -24.29 11.27 -16.52
C GLN A 37 -22.94 11.67 -17.13
N GLN A 38 -21.89 10.86 -16.96
CA GLN A 38 -20.58 11.10 -17.58
C GLN A 38 -20.62 10.91 -19.09
N ASP A 39 -21.33 9.91 -19.59
CA ASP A 39 -21.49 9.68 -21.03
C ASP A 39 -22.23 10.84 -21.72
N PHE A 40 -23.26 11.39 -21.06
CA PHE A 40 -23.98 12.57 -21.55
C PHE A 40 -23.09 13.83 -21.59
N ASN A 41 -22.22 14.01 -20.58
CA ASN A 41 -21.32 15.15 -20.52
C ASN A 41 -20.15 15.05 -21.51
N ASN A 42 -19.70 13.83 -21.83
CA ASN A 42 -18.61 13.60 -22.78
C ASN A 42 -19.06 13.82 -24.24
N ASN A 43 -20.32 13.51 -24.56
CA ASN A 43 -20.85 13.68 -25.91
C ASN A 43 -21.09 15.15 -26.30
N ASN A 44 -21.10 16.07 -25.33
CA ASN A 44 -21.27 17.51 -25.59
C ASN A 44 -19.94 18.26 -25.84
N ASN A 45 -18.79 17.61 -25.63
CA ASN A 45 -17.46 18.21 -25.80
C ASN A 45 -16.77 17.83 -27.13
N ASN A 46 -17.38 17.02 -27.99
CA ASN A 46 -16.81 16.57 -29.27
C ASN A 46 -17.40 17.28 -30.52
N ASN A 47 -17.82 18.54 -30.40
CA ASN A 47 -18.20 19.39 -31.56
C ASN A 47 -17.13 20.43 -31.88
N GLY A 48 -15.86 20.01 -31.99
CA GLY A 48 -14.77 20.83 -32.50
C GLY A 48 -13.79 19.94 -33.25
N ASP A 49 -13.51 20.31 -34.50
CA ASP A 49 -12.50 19.74 -35.41
C ASP A 49 -12.90 18.49 -36.21
N THR A 50 -13.72 18.72 -37.24
CA THR A 50 -13.73 17.88 -38.45
C THR A 50 -12.93 18.61 -39.54
N GLN A 51 -11.64 18.31 -39.64
CA GLN A 51 -10.78 18.75 -40.74
C GLN A 51 -10.93 17.75 -41.90
N TYR A 52 -11.54 18.19 -43.00
CA TYR A 52 -11.64 17.45 -44.25
C TYR A 52 -10.38 17.67 -45.10
N ASP A 53 -9.60 16.62 -45.31
CA ASP A 53 -8.64 16.54 -46.42
C ASP A 53 -9.42 16.34 -47.72
N ASN A 54 -9.20 17.23 -48.71
CA ASN A 54 -9.63 17.04 -50.09
C ASN A 54 -8.54 17.55 -51.03
N ASP A 55 -7.93 16.62 -51.76
CA ASP A 55 -7.07 16.85 -52.91
C ASP A 55 -7.87 17.42 -54.10
N MET A 56 -7.33 18.44 -54.79
CA MET A 56 -7.85 18.86 -56.11
C MET A 56 -6.72 19.46 -56.97
N PRO A 57 -6.57 19.04 -58.25
CA PRO A 57 -5.51 19.54 -59.13
C PRO A 57 -5.94 20.70 -60.04
N THR A 58 -4.98 21.61 -60.27
CA THR A 58 -4.72 22.45 -61.46
C THR A 58 -5.88 23.13 -62.21
N SER A 59 -5.93 24.48 -62.21
CA SER A 59 -5.50 25.34 -63.35
C SER A 59 -6.19 26.72 -63.42
N SER A 60 -5.34 27.73 -63.65
CA SER A 60 -5.56 28.97 -64.42
C SER A 60 -6.33 30.19 -63.86
N THR A 61 -5.68 31.35 -64.09
CA THR A 61 -6.23 32.67 -64.47
C THR A 61 -6.09 33.80 -63.44
N SER A 62 -5.00 34.55 -63.60
CA SER A 62 -4.88 36.02 -63.65
C SER A 62 -5.74 36.87 -62.71
N THR A 63 -5.09 37.64 -61.82
CA THR A 63 -5.00 39.12 -61.93
C THR A 63 -4.24 39.75 -60.74
N SER A 64 -3.11 40.38 -61.07
CA SER A 64 -2.70 41.73 -60.66
C SER A 64 -2.88 42.17 -59.18
N ARG A 65 -1.76 42.39 -58.46
CA ARG A 65 -1.07 43.70 -58.27
C ARG A 65 -0.19 43.71 -57.01
N TYR A 66 1.00 44.29 -57.19
CA TYR A 66 1.79 45.07 -56.22
C TYR A 66 2.53 44.27 -55.10
N SER A 67 3.85 44.06 -55.22
CA SER A 67 4.94 44.92 -54.67
C SER A 67 4.75 45.21 -53.17
N SER A 68 5.62 44.83 -52.24
CA SER A 68 7.09 44.76 -52.30
C SER A 68 7.64 43.86 -51.18
N GLN A 69 8.66 43.05 -51.51
CA GLN A 69 9.76 42.68 -50.61
C GLN A 69 10.77 43.86 -50.60
N PRO A 70 11.63 43.99 -49.58
CA PRO A 70 12.92 43.27 -49.64
C PRO A 70 13.36 42.70 -48.29
N ASP A 71 13.57 41.39 -48.26
CA ASP A 71 14.87 40.72 -48.31
C ASP A 71 16.09 41.30 -47.56
N LEU A 72 16.79 40.35 -46.94
CA LEU A 72 18.23 40.11 -46.97
C LEU A 72 19.06 40.31 -45.67
N SER A 73 19.13 39.22 -44.91
CA SER A 73 20.37 38.53 -44.50
C SER A 73 21.32 39.08 -43.40
N THR A 74 21.88 38.09 -42.66
CA THR A 74 23.32 37.97 -42.28
C THR A 74 23.76 38.40 -40.87
N ILE A 75 24.06 37.36 -40.06
CA ILE A 75 25.19 37.23 -39.09
C ILE A 75 25.11 37.98 -37.75
N ASN A 76 24.97 37.23 -36.64
CA ASN A 76 26.05 37.03 -35.64
C ASN A 76 25.63 36.15 -34.45
N ASN A 77 26.56 35.28 -34.04
CA ASN A 77 26.59 34.62 -32.74
C ASN A 77 26.75 35.67 -31.64
N ASP A 78 26.02 35.56 -30.53
CA ASP A 78 26.53 35.86 -29.18
C ASP A 78 25.55 35.40 -28.08
N ILE A 79 26.13 34.80 -27.04
CA ILE A 79 25.49 34.38 -25.77
C ILE A 79 25.09 35.63 -24.96
N PRO A 80 24.01 35.59 -24.17
CA PRO A 80 24.17 36.11 -22.80
C PRO A 80 23.47 35.32 -21.68
N SER A 81 24.09 35.43 -20.52
CA SER A 81 23.79 34.84 -19.22
C SER A 81 22.57 35.43 -18.48
N ALA A 82 22.17 34.72 -17.42
CA ALA A 82 21.11 34.99 -16.45
C ALA A 82 21.10 36.41 -15.82
N PRO A 83 19.94 36.89 -15.32
CA PRO A 83 19.89 38.08 -14.47
C PRO A 83 19.96 37.73 -12.96
N ARG A 84 21.10 38.10 -12.38
CA ARG A 84 21.41 38.21 -10.95
C ARG A 84 20.66 39.42 -10.35
N ARG A 85 19.80 39.25 -9.35
CA ARG A 85 19.29 40.38 -8.53
C ARG A 85 20.32 40.77 -7.49
N GLN A 86 20.63 42.06 -7.48
CA GLN A 86 21.58 42.73 -6.60
C GLN A 86 21.02 42.88 -5.18
N ILE A 87 21.93 42.73 -4.22
CA ILE A 87 21.77 43.00 -2.79
C ILE A 87 22.41 44.36 -2.58
N ASP A 88 21.69 45.30 -1.96
CA ASP A 88 22.30 46.46 -1.29
C ASP A 88 21.56 46.78 0.01
N PRO A 89 22.26 47.40 0.99
CA PRO A 89 21.98 47.24 2.40
C PRO A 89 21.35 48.49 3.05
N ASN A 90 20.94 48.32 4.30
CA ASN A 90 20.66 49.37 5.29
C ASN A 90 19.20 49.86 5.41
N LYS A 91 18.44 49.25 6.32
CA LYS A 91 17.42 49.92 7.15
C LYS A 91 17.13 49.11 8.42
N ASN A 92 17.47 49.70 9.56
CA ASN A 92 17.08 49.31 10.91
C ASN A 92 15.55 49.39 11.09
N SER A 93 14.94 48.43 11.82
CA SER A 93 14.13 48.65 13.03
C SER A 93 13.09 47.56 13.33
N ILE A 94 13.24 46.93 14.50
CA ILE A 94 12.22 46.61 15.52
C ILE A 94 11.29 45.39 15.30
N LEU A 95 11.58 44.34 16.08
CA LEU A 95 10.71 43.20 16.43
C LEU A 95 9.67 43.60 17.50
N PRO A 96 8.45 43.04 17.51
CA PRO A 96 7.55 43.11 18.67
C PRO A 96 7.78 41.93 19.64
N SER A 97 8.15 42.27 20.87
CA SER A 97 8.26 41.39 22.04
C SER A 97 6.90 41.25 22.76
N PHE A 98 6.51 40.04 23.16
CA PHE A 98 5.38 39.79 24.07
C PHE A 98 5.85 39.22 25.43
N PRO A 99 5.25 39.66 26.56
CA PRO A 99 5.87 39.55 27.89
C PRO A 99 5.58 38.25 28.65
N THR A 100 6.62 37.80 29.35
CA THR A 100 6.67 36.83 30.45
C THR A 100 6.06 37.40 31.73
N LYS A 101 5.19 36.63 32.41
CA LYS A 101 4.88 36.83 33.84
C LYS A 101 4.98 35.50 34.61
N GLN A 102 6.00 35.43 35.45
CA GLN A 102 6.12 34.48 36.55
C GLN A 102 5.08 34.77 37.64
N ARG A 103 4.51 33.71 38.24
CA ARG A 103 3.95 33.80 39.60
C ARG A 103 4.13 32.47 40.35
N SER A 104 5.04 32.48 41.31
CA SER A 104 5.23 31.46 42.33
C SER A 104 4.13 31.53 43.41
N ARG A 105 3.56 30.39 43.82
CA ARG A 105 3.06 30.18 45.20
C ARG A 105 3.23 28.72 45.64
N VAL A 106 3.67 28.58 46.88
CA VAL A 106 4.07 27.35 47.58
C VAL A 106 2.87 26.71 48.32
N ALA A 107 2.88 25.37 48.28
CA ALA A 107 2.33 24.34 49.19
C ALA A 107 0.86 24.34 49.64
N LYS A 108 0.23 23.16 49.52
CA LYS A 108 -0.40 22.42 50.65
C LYS A 108 -0.52 20.92 50.32
N LYS A 109 -0.02 20.10 51.26
CA LYS A 109 -0.17 18.64 51.31
C LYS A 109 -1.64 18.24 51.32
N PHE A 110 -2.00 17.22 50.55
CA PHE A 110 -3.05 16.26 50.91
C PHE A 110 -2.50 14.85 50.68
N MET A 111 -2.40 14.10 51.77
CA MET A 111 -2.23 12.65 51.73
C MET A 111 -3.57 12.02 51.39
N ALA A 112 -3.61 11.14 50.38
CA ALA A 112 -4.62 10.08 50.30
C ALA A 112 -4.17 8.96 49.36
N ARG A 113 -3.63 7.91 49.99
CA ARG A 113 -3.91 6.47 49.77
C ARG A 113 -3.79 5.88 48.36
N SER A 114 -2.78 5.02 48.24
CA SER A 114 -2.56 4.00 47.21
C SER A 114 -3.82 3.24 46.79
N GLN A 115 -4.03 3.11 45.48
CA GLN A 115 -4.68 1.98 44.84
C GLN A 115 -3.85 1.65 43.60
N THR A 116 -2.98 0.65 43.74
CA THR A 116 -2.25 0.02 42.65
C THR A 116 -3.23 -0.67 41.72
N PHE A 117 -3.54 -0.05 40.57
CA PHE A 117 -4.15 -0.77 39.46
C PHE A 117 -3.04 -1.24 38.53
N ASN A 118 -2.52 -2.42 38.86
CA ASN A 118 -1.80 -3.26 37.92
C ASN A 118 -2.72 -3.53 36.73
N ASN A 119 -2.57 -2.77 35.66
CA ASN A 119 -3.11 -3.12 34.36
C ASN A 119 -1.95 -3.60 33.48
N ARG A 120 -1.32 -4.71 33.91
CA ARG A 120 -0.74 -5.67 32.97
C ARG A 120 -1.93 -6.22 32.19
N ARG A 121 -2.32 -5.54 31.11
CA ARG A 121 -3.12 -6.20 30.09
C ARG A 121 -2.18 -7.09 29.32
N ASP A 122 -2.40 -8.38 29.49
CA ASP A 122 -1.78 -9.43 28.70
C ASP A 122 -1.84 -9.07 27.22
N ILE A 123 -0.67 -8.93 26.61
CA ILE A 123 -0.44 -8.86 25.16
C ILE A 123 -0.72 -10.27 24.64
N ALA A 124 -2.00 -10.60 24.48
CA ALA A 124 -2.46 -11.88 24.00
C ALA A 124 -3.80 -11.74 23.27
N THR A 125 -3.94 -10.77 22.37
CA THR A 125 -5.14 -10.64 21.52
C THR A 125 -4.82 -9.91 20.22
N ASN A 126 -4.08 -10.56 19.31
CA ASN A 126 -4.23 -10.31 17.87
C ASN A 126 -3.74 -11.46 16.97
N GLU A 127 -3.13 -12.52 17.52
CA GLU A 127 -2.80 -13.71 16.73
C GLU A 127 -4.04 -14.51 16.30
N GLN A 128 -5.16 -14.35 17.00
CA GLN A 128 -6.38 -15.15 16.77
C GLN A 128 -7.08 -14.89 15.42
N HIS A 129 -6.87 -13.73 14.78
CA HIS A 129 -7.47 -13.46 13.46
C HIS A 129 -6.64 -13.97 12.28
N LEU A 130 -5.35 -14.31 12.50
CA LEU A 130 -4.50 -14.99 11.51
C LEU A 130 -4.47 -16.51 11.77
N ALA A 131 -4.72 -16.94 13.01
CA ALA A 131 -4.79 -18.35 13.40
C ALA A 131 -6.06 -19.09 12.94
N PHE A 132 -7.02 -18.41 12.29
CA PHE A 132 -8.34 -18.97 11.95
C PHE A 132 -8.29 -20.25 11.08
N ASN A 133 -7.16 -20.55 10.43
CA ASN A 133 -6.97 -21.75 9.60
C ASN A 133 -5.86 -22.71 10.06
N ARG A 134 -5.18 -22.45 11.19
CA ARG A 134 -3.98 -23.23 11.55
C ARG A 134 -4.33 -24.67 11.95
N SER A 135 -5.37 -24.86 12.77
CA SER A 135 -5.57 -26.11 13.52
C SER A 135 -6.18 -27.29 12.74
N SER A 136 -6.86 -27.06 11.61
CA SER A 136 -7.44 -28.15 10.80
C SER A 136 -6.53 -28.59 9.64
N SER A 137 -5.47 -27.84 9.39
CA SER A 137 -4.58 -28.01 8.24
C SER A 137 -3.36 -28.89 8.59
N GLU A 138 -3.02 -29.02 9.88
CA GLU A 138 -1.79 -29.71 10.33
C GLU A 138 -1.80 -31.22 9.96
N ASP A 139 -2.92 -31.92 10.08
CA ASP A 139 -2.99 -33.37 9.74
C ASP A 139 -2.90 -33.67 8.23
N ARG A 140 -3.42 -32.78 7.36
CA ARG A 140 -3.31 -32.95 5.88
C ARG A 140 -1.97 -32.47 5.35
N THR A 141 -1.38 -31.48 6.00
CA THR A 141 -0.11 -30.90 5.57
C THR A 141 1.07 -31.83 5.84
N LEU A 142 1.05 -32.61 6.94
CA LEU A 142 2.09 -33.59 7.24
C LEU A 142 2.26 -34.68 6.16
N GLU A 143 1.20 -35.04 5.42
CA GLU A 143 1.30 -35.95 4.26
C GLU A 143 1.80 -35.24 2.99
N GLN A 144 1.45 -33.96 2.80
CA GLN A 144 1.91 -33.13 1.66
C GLN A 144 3.41 -32.79 1.73
N LEU A 145 4.00 -32.87 2.92
CA LEU A 145 5.43 -32.65 3.18
C LEU A 145 6.36 -33.70 2.56
N ARG A 146 5.83 -34.77 1.98
CA ARG A 146 6.64 -35.81 1.33
C ARG A 146 7.44 -35.28 0.13
N ASN A 147 6.99 -34.19 -0.50
CA ASN A 147 7.68 -33.52 -1.62
C ASN A 147 7.58 -31.99 -1.47
N PRO A 148 8.55 -31.31 -0.83
CA PRO A 148 8.50 -29.86 -0.62
C PRO A 148 8.41 -29.06 -1.92
N ASP A 149 9.01 -29.53 -3.01
CA ASP A 149 8.93 -28.89 -4.34
C ASP A 149 7.52 -28.91 -4.95
N HIS A 150 6.73 -29.95 -4.66
CA HIS A 150 5.35 -30.01 -5.13
C HIS A 150 4.50 -28.97 -4.40
N VAL A 151 4.59 -28.93 -3.08
CA VAL A 151 3.87 -27.97 -2.24
C VAL A 151 4.28 -26.54 -2.55
N TYR A 152 5.56 -26.31 -2.84
CA TYR A 152 6.04 -25.00 -3.29
C TYR A 152 5.34 -24.54 -4.57
N ARG A 153 5.27 -25.40 -5.59
CA ARG A 153 4.57 -25.07 -6.86
C ARG A 153 3.08 -24.81 -6.63
N GLU A 154 2.42 -25.65 -5.84
CA GLU A 154 1.00 -25.49 -5.49
C GLU A 154 0.75 -24.18 -4.74
N ALA A 155 1.63 -23.81 -3.81
CA ALA A 155 1.55 -22.55 -3.09
C ALA A 155 1.70 -21.35 -4.04
N MET A 156 2.71 -21.37 -4.91
CA MET A 156 2.95 -20.28 -5.87
C MET A 156 1.80 -20.13 -6.88
N GLU A 157 1.24 -21.24 -7.38
CA GLU A 157 0.07 -21.23 -8.27
C GLU A 157 -1.17 -20.67 -7.54
N SER A 158 -1.38 -21.08 -6.29
CA SER A 158 -2.49 -20.59 -5.48
C SER A 158 -2.39 -19.08 -5.18
N ILE A 159 -1.18 -18.55 -4.99
CA ILE A 159 -0.95 -17.11 -4.79
C ILE A 159 -1.17 -16.31 -6.08
N ALA A 160 -0.93 -16.93 -7.25
CA ALA A 160 -1.16 -16.29 -8.55
C ALA A 160 -2.65 -16.19 -8.94
N SER A 161 -3.55 -16.92 -8.27
CA SER A 161 -5.00 -16.89 -8.52
C SER A 161 -5.62 -15.53 -8.17
N ASP A 162 -6.66 -15.09 -8.89
CA ASP A 162 -7.41 -13.87 -8.54
C ASP A 162 -8.31 -14.04 -7.30
N ASP A 163 -8.58 -15.28 -6.89
CA ASP A 163 -9.38 -15.57 -5.71
C ASP A 163 -8.58 -15.33 -4.43
N TRP A 164 -9.05 -14.40 -3.60
CA TRP A 164 -8.37 -14.01 -2.38
C TRP A 164 -8.30 -15.11 -1.31
N GLU A 165 -9.27 -16.03 -1.26
CA GLU A 165 -9.25 -17.17 -0.34
C GLU A 165 -8.17 -18.16 -0.80
N GLN A 166 -8.08 -18.40 -2.10
CA GLN A 166 -7.04 -19.23 -2.68
C GLN A 166 -5.64 -18.62 -2.46
N LYS A 167 -5.49 -17.30 -2.61
CA LYS A 167 -4.24 -16.61 -2.25
C LYS A 167 -3.87 -16.80 -0.79
N CYS A 168 -4.82 -16.61 0.14
CA CYS A 168 -4.58 -16.83 1.56
C CYS A 168 -4.18 -18.30 1.85
N SER A 169 -4.80 -19.27 1.18
CA SER A 169 -4.42 -20.68 1.28
C SER A 169 -2.99 -20.92 0.79
N GLY A 170 -2.62 -20.36 -0.38
CA GLY A 170 -1.27 -20.47 -0.92
C GLY A 170 -0.21 -19.83 -0.01
N LEU A 171 -0.49 -18.64 0.53
CA LEU A 171 0.40 -17.98 1.49
C LEU A 171 0.55 -18.80 2.79
N ASN A 172 -0.50 -19.53 3.22
CA ASN A 172 -0.44 -20.36 4.42
C ASN A 172 0.44 -21.59 4.19
N LEU A 173 0.32 -22.22 3.03
CA LEU A 173 1.24 -23.28 2.60
C LEU A 173 2.68 -22.77 2.53
N LEU A 174 2.88 -21.55 2.04
CA LEU A 174 4.19 -20.92 1.98
C LEU A 174 4.78 -20.69 3.38
N GLN A 175 3.99 -20.21 4.35
CA GLN A 175 4.45 -20.08 5.75
C GLN A 175 4.86 -21.42 6.35
N LEU A 176 4.11 -22.49 6.06
CA LEU A 176 4.48 -23.84 6.49
C LEU A 176 5.82 -24.29 5.88
N LEU A 177 6.02 -24.04 4.58
CA LEU A 177 7.28 -24.36 3.90
C LEU A 177 8.46 -23.57 4.47
N ILE A 178 8.27 -22.28 4.76
CA ILE A 178 9.29 -21.44 5.41
C ILE A 178 9.70 -22.04 6.75
N ALA A 179 8.73 -22.50 7.55
CA ALA A 179 8.99 -23.04 8.87
C ALA A 179 9.69 -24.41 8.83
N GLN A 180 9.33 -25.28 7.88
CA GLN A 180 9.75 -26.68 7.87
C GLN A 180 10.86 -27.01 6.86
N TYR A 181 10.93 -26.31 5.72
CA TYR A 181 11.91 -26.49 4.63
C TYR A 181 12.44 -25.13 4.14
N PRO A 182 13.14 -24.37 5.00
CA PRO A 182 13.64 -23.04 4.65
C PRO A 182 14.62 -23.06 3.45
N ASP A 183 15.28 -24.19 3.19
CA ASP A 183 16.22 -24.33 2.06
C ASP A 183 15.50 -24.26 0.69
N THR A 184 14.33 -24.89 0.56
CA THR A 184 13.51 -24.84 -0.68
C THR A 184 13.10 -23.40 -1.00
N ILE A 185 12.75 -22.63 0.03
CA ILE A 185 12.40 -21.21 -0.12
C ILE A 185 13.63 -20.38 -0.43
N THR A 186 14.77 -20.66 0.20
CA THR A 186 16.03 -19.95 -0.04
C THR A 186 16.50 -20.09 -1.49
N GLN A 187 16.34 -21.27 -2.10
CA GLN A 187 16.68 -21.49 -3.52
C GLN A 187 15.83 -20.66 -4.48
N ASN A 188 14.58 -20.36 -4.12
CA ASN A 188 13.64 -19.58 -4.93
C ASN A 188 13.32 -18.22 -4.32
N LEU A 189 14.24 -17.69 -3.50
CA LEU A 189 13.97 -16.58 -2.59
C LEU A 189 13.46 -15.34 -3.32
N HIS A 190 14.16 -14.93 -4.38
CA HIS A 190 13.83 -13.74 -5.14
C HIS A 190 12.39 -13.78 -5.69
N GLN A 191 12.00 -14.91 -6.29
CA GLN A 191 10.64 -15.08 -6.83
C GLN A 191 9.58 -14.99 -5.74
N VAL A 192 9.81 -15.63 -4.59
CA VAL A 192 8.90 -15.56 -3.45
C VAL A 192 8.75 -14.12 -2.95
N VAL A 193 9.86 -13.39 -2.82
CA VAL A 193 9.85 -11.99 -2.37
C VAL A 193 9.06 -11.10 -3.33
N LEU A 194 9.26 -11.24 -4.65
CA LEU A 194 8.51 -10.44 -5.63
C LEU A 194 7.00 -10.66 -5.54
N VAL A 195 6.58 -11.93 -5.44
CA VAL A 195 5.16 -12.28 -5.28
C VAL A 195 4.60 -11.71 -3.98
N LEU A 196 5.33 -11.84 -2.86
CA LEU A 196 4.87 -11.28 -1.59
C LEU A 196 4.82 -9.75 -1.58
N ILE A 197 5.75 -9.07 -2.26
CA ILE A 197 5.69 -7.61 -2.44
C ILE A 197 4.41 -7.20 -3.17
N GLN A 198 4.00 -7.96 -4.18
CA GLN A 198 2.74 -7.73 -4.88
C GLN A 198 1.54 -7.94 -3.94
N GLU A 199 1.56 -9.01 -3.14
CA GLU A 199 0.47 -9.30 -2.21
C GLU A 199 0.38 -8.33 -1.03
N VAL A 200 1.51 -7.80 -0.54
CA VAL A 200 1.51 -6.70 0.45
C VAL A 200 0.80 -5.47 -0.09
N LYS A 201 0.89 -5.21 -1.40
CA LYS A 201 0.21 -4.08 -2.05
C LYS A 201 -1.26 -4.36 -2.36
N ASN A 202 -1.74 -5.58 -2.18
CA ASN A 202 -3.11 -5.99 -2.47
C ASN A 202 -4.16 -5.08 -1.81
N LEU A 203 -5.25 -4.79 -2.52
CA LEU A 203 -6.35 -3.95 -2.03
C LEU A 203 -7.15 -4.63 -0.93
N ARG A 204 -7.12 -5.96 -0.88
CA ARG A 204 -7.76 -6.72 0.19
C ARG A 204 -6.85 -6.76 1.41
N SER A 205 -7.26 -6.07 2.46
CA SER A 205 -6.49 -5.96 3.72
C SER A 205 -6.11 -7.32 4.31
N GLN A 206 -6.96 -8.33 4.21
CA GLN A 206 -6.65 -9.68 4.71
C GLN A 206 -5.45 -10.29 3.98
N VAL A 207 -5.41 -10.22 2.65
CA VAL A 207 -4.30 -10.77 1.85
C VAL A 207 -3.02 -10.01 2.14
N ALA A 208 -3.08 -8.67 2.18
CA ALA A 208 -1.92 -7.83 2.48
C ALA A 208 -1.33 -8.10 3.88
N ARG A 209 -2.19 -8.25 4.91
CA ARG A 209 -1.74 -8.58 6.27
C ARG A 209 -1.17 -9.99 6.34
N PHE A 210 -1.75 -10.93 5.60
CA PHE A 210 -1.26 -12.30 5.57
C PHE A 210 0.11 -12.38 4.89
N ALA A 211 0.30 -11.69 3.76
CA ALA A 211 1.61 -11.57 3.09
C ALA A 211 2.66 -10.89 3.99
N LEU A 212 2.27 -9.87 4.74
CA LEU A 212 3.15 -9.23 5.73
C LEU A 212 3.54 -10.21 6.85
N SER A 213 2.59 -11.01 7.33
CA SER A 213 2.88 -12.09 8.29
C SER A 213 3.84 -13.12 7.71
N THR A 214 3.72 -13.46 6.42
CA THR A 214 4.66 -14.35 5.74
C THR A 214 6.07 -13.76 5.72
N PHE A 215 6.23 -12.46 5.47
CA PHE A 215 7.55 -11.81 5.57
C PHE A 215 8.15 -11.92 6.99
N CYS A 216 7.35 -11.75 8.04
CA CYS A 216 7.82 -11.97 9.41
C CYS A 216 8.42 -13.37 9.59
N ASP A 217 7.75 -14.39 9.06
CA ASP A 217 8.23 -15.78 9.16
C ASP A 217 9.50 -15.99 8.34
N MET A 218 9.60 -15.37 7.15
CA MET A 218 10.84 -15.39 6.37
C MET A 218 12.01 -14.80 7.15
N PHE A 219 11.83 -13.64 7.80
CA PHE A 219 12.89 -13.05 8.62
C PHE A 219 13.32 -13.97 9.78
N LYS A 220 12.37 -14.61 10.46
CA LYS A 220 12.64 -15.52 11.59
C LYS A 220 13.39 -16.80 11.17
N HIS A 221 12.99 -17.40 10.05
CA HIS A 221 13.48 -18.72 9.65
C HIS A 221 14.68 -18.66 8.70
N LEU A 222 14.71 -17.73 7.74
CA LEU A 222 15.79 -17.63 6.75
C LEU A 222 16.95 -16.74 7.22
N LYS A 223 16.68 -15.78 8.11
CA LYS A 223 17.70 -14.92 8.77
C LYS A 223 18.66 -14.30 7.75
N ARG A 224 19.96 -14.63 7.83
CA ARG A 224 21.01 -14.10 6.94
C ARG A 224 20.73 -14.36 5.46
N ASN A 225 20.01 -15.42 5.10
CA ASN A 225 19.66 -15.68 3.70
C ASN A 225 18.73 -14.60 3.14
N MET A 226 17.98 -13.88 3.99
CA MET A 226 17.16 -12.74 3.58
C MET A 226 17.96 -11.49 3.25
N ASP A 227 19.22 -11.38 3.69
CA ASP A 227 20.04 -10.16 3.58
C ASP A 227 20.12 -9.61 2.14
N ILE A 228 20.05 -10.49 1.14
CA ILE A 228 20.13 -10.12 -0.28
C ILE A 228 18.85 -9.45 -0.80
N GLU A 229 17.70 -9.71 -0.18
CA GLU A 229 16.37 -9.18 -0.59
C GLU A 229 15.82 -8.10 0.36
N LEU A 230 16.58 -7.73 1.41
CA LEU A 230 16.12 -6.80 2.43
C LEU A 230 15.78 -5.43 1.84
N ASP A 231 16.63 -4.88 0.98
CA ASP A 231 16.41 -3.54 0.41
C ASP A 231 15.07 -3.43 -0.33
N LEU A 232 14.70 -4.47 -1.10
CA LEU A 232 13.43 -4.53 -1.81
C LEU A 232 12.25 -4.70 -0.85
N THR A 233 12.38 -5.63 0.10
CA THR A 233 11.32 -5.99 1.04
C THR A 233 10.99 -4.85 1.99
N THR A 234 12.02 -4.29 2.64
CA THR A 234 11.90 -3.18 3.59
C THR A 234 11.26 -1.96 2.93
N LYS A 235 11.72 -1.60 1.73
CA LYS A 235 11.14 -0.50 0.96
C LYS A 235 9.65 -0.72 0.66
N ALA A 236 9.27 -1.93 0.22
CA ALA A 236 7.87 -2.24 -0.08
C ALA A 236 6.96 -2.14 1.16
N ILE A 237 7.42 -2.66 2.30
CA ILE A 237 6.68 -2.61 3.57
C ILE A 237 6.52 -1.17 4.06
N ILE A 238 7.60 -0.37 4.06
CA ILE A 238 7.56 1.03 4.50
C ILE A 238 6.62 1.85 3.61
N GLN A 239 6.75 1.75 2.29
CA GLN A 239 5.88 2.45 1.35
C GLN A 239 4.40 2.09 1.58
N LYS A 240 4.08 0.80 1.70
CA LYS A 240 2.71 0.38 1.97
C LYS A 240 2.21 0.87 3.32
N SER A 241 3.05 0.91 4.35
CA SER A 241 2.70 1.37 5.69
C SER A 241 2.41 2.88 5.76
N ALA A 242 3.04 3.67 4.88
CA ALA A 242 2.79 5.10 4.75
C ALA A 242 1.39 5.38 4.19
N GLU A 243 0.95 4.56 3.23
CA GLU A 243 -0.37 4.69 2.57
C GLU A 243 -1.53 4.02 3.33
N SER A 244 -1.22 3.13 4.28
CA SER A 244 -2.21 2.26 4.94
C SER A 244 -2.72 2.80 6.28
N ASN A 245 -3.78 2.17 6.80
CA ASN A 245 -4.37 2.46 8.10
C ASN A 245 -3.44 2.09 9.27
N GLU A 246 -3.74 2.61 10.46
CA GLU A 246 -2.97 2.39 11.69
C GLU A 246 -2.73 0.90 12.01
N PHE A 247 -3.72 0.04 11.76
CA PHE A 247 -3.57 -1.41 11.98
C PHE A 247 -2.47 -2.04 11.13
N PHE A 248 -2.41 -1.72 9.83
CA PHE A 248 -1.36 -2.25 8.97
C PHE A 248 0.00 -1.65 9.35
N ARG A 249 0.05 -0.37 9.72
CA ARG A 249 1.28 0.28 10.17
C ARG A 249 1.84 -0.37 11.44
N SER A 250 0.98 -0.70 12.40
CA SER A 250 1.38 -1.44 13.60
C SER A 250 1.89 -2.84 13.28
N ASP A 251 1.26 -3.55 12.34
CA ASP A 251 1.73 -4.86 11.91
C ASP A 251 3.07 -4.76 11.14
N ALA A 252 3.25 -3.71 10.33
CA ALA A 252 4.48 -3.44 9.59
C ALA A 252 5.63 -3.10 10.52
N GLU A 253 5.39 -2.28 11.55
CA GLU A 253 6.38 -1.98 12.59
C GLU A 253 6.86 -3.25 13.30
N LYS A 254 5.94 -4.15 13.69
CA LYS A 254 6.30 -5.45 14.29
C LYS A 254 7.09 -6.34 13.33
N CYS A 255 6.75 -6.30 12.04
CA CYS A 255 7.46 -7.02 10.99
C CYS A 255 8.91 -6.51 10.86
N LEU A 256 9.08 -5.19 10.80
CA LEU A 256 10.40 -4.55 10.72
C LEU A 256 11.22 -4.77 12.01
N GLN A 257 10.59 -4.79 13.18
CA GLN A 257 11.27 -5.15 14.42
C GLN A 257 11.77 -6.61 14.36
N THR A 258 10.90 -7.54 13.91
CA THR A 258 11.27 -8.94 13.72
C THR A 258 12.44 -9.08 12.74
N MET A 259 12.46 -8.28 11.68
CA MET A 259 13.58 -8.22 10.73
C MET A 259 14.88 -7.85 11.45
N VAL A 260 14.91 -6.72 12.17
CA VAL A 260 16.11 -6.24 12.89
C VAL A 260 16.62 -7.27 13.91
N ASP A 261 15.72 -8.01 14.56
CA ASP A 261 16.08 -9.00 15.58
C ASP A 261 16.70 -10.29 14.99
N ASN A 262 16.46 -10.60 13.71
CA ASN A 262 16.82 -11.90 13.11
C ASN A 262 17.85 -11.83 11.97
N VAL A 263 17.94 -10.72 11.25
CA VAL A 263 18.84 -10.56 10.09
C VAL A 263 20.15 -9.89 10.51
N THR A 264 21.10 -9.74 9.57
CA THR A 264 22.36 -9.07 9.89
C THR A 264 22.12 -7.59 10.18
N LEU A 265 22.49 -7.11 11.38
CA LEU A 265 22.25 -5.72 11.82
C LEU A 265 22.72 -4.66 10.81
N GLN A 266 23.91 -4.84 10.24
CA GLN A 266 24.45 -3.91 9.23
C GLN A 266 23.55 -3.82 8.00
N LYS A 267 22.99 -4.95 7.55
CA LYS A 267 22.10 -5.01 6.40
C LYS A 267 20.72 -4.46 6.73
N ALA A 268 20.19 -4.75 7.91
CA ALA A 268 18.96 -4.15 8.39
C ALA A 268 19.05 -2.61 8.42
N LEU A 269 20.14 -2.06 8.97
CA LEU A 269 20.37 -0.62 9.00
C LEU A 269 20.45 -0.02 7.60
N GLN A 270 21.19 -0.67 6.69
CA GLN A 270 21.30 -0.22 5.30
C GLN A 270 19.93 -0.20 4.60
N ALA A 271 19.15 -1.26 4.75
CA ALA A 271 17.82 -1.39 4.15
C ALA A 271 16.82 -0.39 4.72
N LEU A 272 16.87 -0.11 6.02
CA LEU A 272 16.02 0.91 6.67
C LEU A 272 16.33 2.31 6.15
N ILE A 273 17.62 2.67 6.06
CA ILE A 273 18.04 3.97 5.52
C ILE A 273 17.61 4.09 4.04
N ALA A 274 17.83 3.05 3.24
CA ALA A 274 17.44 3.03 1.83
C ALA A 274 15.91 3.05 1.63
N GLY A 275 15.16 2.44 2.56
CA GLY A 275 13.70 2.39 2.56
C GLY A 275 13.04 3.67 3.05
N GLY A 276 13.80 4.59 3.66
CA GLY A 276 13.31 5.87 4.20
C GLY A 276 12.62 5.74 5.56
N ALA A 277 13.09 4.82 6.41
CA ALA A 277 12.66 4.68 7.81
C ALA A 277 13.24 5.76 8.73
#